data_AF-A0A844FKK1-F1
#
_entry.id   AF-A0A844FKK1-F1
#
_cell.length_a   1.000
_cell.length_b   1.000
_cell.length_c   1.000
_cell.angle_alpha   90.00
_cell.angle_beta   90.00
_cell.angle_gamma   90.00
#
_symmetry.space_group_name_H-M   'P 1'
#
loop_
_entity.id
_entity.type
_entity.pdbx_description
1 polymer ?
#
loop_
_entity_poly.entity_id
_entity_poly.type
_entity_poly.pdbx_seq_one_letter_code
_entity_poly.pdbx_strand_id
1 'polypeptide(L)'
;MQEEVLDFAANIDSEDKIHIIFLLKDGNLIYYLYNERKWLKSFIKKLDTQSNIYKYLNIYIINNEINIFYTYANLINQNLWTIEQLIGTKNNWTKIRVNTFLSEKLPNPYYIDYDNMGNIHLVFSAKEKSLNHVYYTFYNSFIKKWNQIPEKISSSNVNNLFPYLFVDSKSNIHIIWSSLNSKDYILNYKKFAPLGQDRYKWKEIKLPTISNLDFIPIALEDNRILKIIFIKNNKIHYLYSKDYGLSWFKSKNSYEINKDLWLLSYSSNSLDEYSIGKKNHLYCKINDKITFYSDKSYKKNSSEKKKVNFEKGNNISESEEDLISEIYKLTKSISETINNIEKDIDLLKEAFKNSHNDQEKNNLMTKLSNFFK
;
A
#
# COMPACT_ATOMS: atom_id res chain seq x y z
N MET A 1 29.71 19.19 13.00
CA MET A 1 28.35 19.72 12.74
C MET A 1 27.43 18.52 12.58
N GLN A 2 26.35 18.46 13.36
CA GLN A 2 25.31 17.44 13.19
C GLN A 2 24.49 17.85 11.96
N GLU A 3 24.51 17.04 10.90
CA GLU A 3 23.75 17.33 9.68
C GLU A 3 22.25 17.29 10.01
N GLU A 4 21.54 18.39 9.76
CA GLU A 4 20.13 18.51 10.13
C GLU A 4 19.22 17.87 9.08
N VAL A 5 18.47 16.86 9.50
CA VAL A 5 17.54 16.10 8.66
C VAL A 5 16.20 16.85 8.58
N LEU A 6 15.72 17.10 7.36
CA LEU A 6 14.42 17.73 7.09
C LEU A 6 13.27 16.71 7.13
N ASP A 7 13.48 15.54 6.56
CA ASP A 7 12.49 14.46 6.47
C ASP A 7 13.21 13.12 6.29
N PHE A 8 12.59 12.02 6.71
CA PHE A 8 13.13 10.68 6.54
C PHE A 8 12.03 9.64 6.36
N ALA A 9 12.37 8.52 5.72
CA ALA A 9 11.51 7.35 5.65
C ALA A 9 12.34 6.08 5.77
N ALA A 10 11.72 5.02 6.29
CA ALA A 10 12.34 3.72 6.43
C ALA A 10 11.37 2.61 6.01
N ASN A 11 11.92 1.52 5.47
CA ASN A 11 11.17 0.32 5.11
C ASN A 11 12.09 -0.91 5.20
N ILE A 12 11.53 -2.11 5.22
CA ILE A 12 12.25 -3.39 5.24
C ILE A 12 11.81 -4.22 4.05
N ASP A 13 12.75 -4.86 3.36
CA ASP A 13 12.44 -5.73 2.23
C ASP A 13 12.26 -7.20 2.65
N SER A 14 11.92 -8.05 1.68
CA SER A 14 11.73 -9.48 1.88
C SER A 14 13.03 -10.24 2.21
N GLU A 15 14.19 -9.58 2.14
CA GLU A 15 15.52 -10.15 2.41
C GLU A 15 16.11 -9.66 3.74
N ASP A 16 15.28 -9.13 4.65
CA ASP A 16 15.70 -8.58 5.95
C ASP A 16 16.61 -7.34 5.84
N LYS A 17 16.61 -6.66 4.70
CA LYS A 17 17.40 -5.44 4.52
C LYS A 17 16.59 -4.23 4.92
N ILE A 18 17.22 -3.36 5.72
CA ILE A 18 16.59 -2.10 6.16
C ILE A 18 17.02 -1.00 5.21
N HIS A 19 16.03 -0.34 4.63
CA HIS A 19 16.18 0.76 3.71
C HIS A 19 15.81 2.05 4.44
N ILE A 20 16.71 3.02 4.45
CA ILE A 20 16.45 4.35 5.03
C ILE A 20 16.78 5.40 3.99
N ILE A 21 15.90 6.38 3.85
CA ILE A 21 16.18 7.61 3.09
C ILE A 21 15.99 8.80 4.00
N PHE A 22 16.80 9.84 3.79
CA PHE A 22 16.60 11.11 4.45
C PHE A 22 17.04 12.27 3.56
N LEU A 23 16.34 13.37 3.71
CA LEU A 23 16.61 14.63 3.05
C LEU A 23 17.30 15.56 4.04
N LEU A 24 18.49 16.03 3.71
CA LEU A 24 19.22 17.02 4.50
C LEU A 24 18.78 18.44 4.15
N LYS A 25 19.01 19.39 5.07
CA LYS A 25 18.70 20.83 4.85
C LYS A 25 19.38 21.43 3.62
N ASP A 26 20.58 20.96 3.29
CA ASP A 26 21.33 21.40 2.11
C ASP A 26 20.80 20.81 0.78
N GLY A 27 19.75 19.98 0.85
CA GLY A 27 19.09 19.36 -0.29
C GLY A 27 19.61 17.97 -0.64
N ASN A 28 20.65 17.47 0.03
CA ASN A 28 21.16 16.13 -0.27
C ASN A 28 20.14 15.05 0.14
N LEU A 29 19.68 14.27 -0.83
CA LEU A 29 18.87 13.08 -0.62
C LEU A 29 19.79 11.86 -0.54
N ILE A 30 19.85 11.27 0.64
CA ILE A 30 20.77 10.17 0.97
C ILE A 30 19.98 8.90 1.21
N TYR A 31 20.54 7.79 0.74
CA TYR A 31 20.03 6.43 0.94
C TYR A 31 21.01 5.60 1.77
N TYR A 32 20.48 4.86 2.73
CA TYR A 32 21.19 3.89 3.55
C TYR A 32 20.54 2.51 3.39
N LEU A 33 21.38 1.51 3.16
CA LEU A 33 20.99 0.10 3.15
C LEU A 33 21.72 -0.61 4.28
N TYR A 34 20.98 -1.18 5.22
CA TYR A 34 21.51 -2.14 6.17
C TYR A 34 21.38 -3.53 5.60
N ASN A 35 22.51 -4.22 5.46
CA ASN A 35 22.55 -5.62 5.06
C ASN A 35 23.70 -6.32 5.79
N GLU A 36 23.48 -7.51 6.33
CA GLU A 36 24.53 -8.33 6.99
C GLU A 36 25.39 -7.54 8.00
N ARG A 37 24.74 -6.75 8.86
CA ARG A 37 25.40 -5.90 9.88
C ARG A 37 26.24 -4.74 9.35
N LYS A 38 26.15 -4.42 8.05
CA LYS A 38 26.85 -3.31 7.43
C LYS A 38 25.86 -2.28 6.89
N TRP A 39 26.23 -1.01 7.07
CA TRP A 39 25.53 0.11 6.45
C TRP A 39 26.24 0.52 5.16
N LEU A 40 25.49 0.60 4.07
CA LEU A 40 25.94 1.14 2.80
C LEU A 40 25.25 2.47 2.55
N LYS A 41 26.02 3.55 2.50
CA LYS A 41 25.55 4.90 2.15
C LYS A 41 25.59 5.10 0.64
N SER A 42 24.61 5.80 0.08
CA SER A 42 24.62 6.24 -1.31
C SER A 42 23.95 7.62 -1.43
N PHE A 43 24.56 8.49 -2.22
CA PHE A 43 23.96 9.76 -2.60
C PHE A 43 23.02 9.51 -3.79
N ILE A 44 21.77 9.96 -3.70
CA ILE A 44 20.80 9.83 -4.80
C ILE A 44 20.87 11.06 -5.68
N LYS A 45 20.63 12.24 -5.10
CA LYS A 45 20.60 13.52 -5.81
C LYS A 45 20.58 14.69 -4.83
N LYS A 46 20.82 15.88 -5.37
CA LYS A 46 20.58 17.15 -4.68
C LYS A 46 19.24 17.74 -5.10
N LEU A 47 18.36 17.96 -4.13
CA LEU A 47 17.09 18.66 -4.26
C LEU A 47 17.31 20.16 -4.00
N ASP A 48 16.49 21.01 -4.61
CA ASP A 48 16.59 22.46 -4.43
C ASP A 48 15.75 22.91 -3.23
N THR A 49 16.31 22.74 -2.03
CA THR A 49 15.69 23.18 -0.77
C THR A 49 15.76 24.69 -0.55
N GLN A 50 16.50 25.42 -1.39
CA GLN A 50 16.57 26.89 -1.32
C GLN A 50 15.33 27.53 -1.92
N SER A 51 14.79 26.95 -3.01
CA SER A 51 13.60 27.48 -3.69
C SER A 51 12.33 26.67 -3.43
N ASN A 52 12.42 25.49 -2.81
CA ASN A 52 11.28 24.59 -2.65
C ASN A 52 11.16 24.03 -1.22
N ILE A 53 9.92 23.79 -0.81
CA ILE A 53 9.57 23.04 0.39
C ILE A 53 9.28 21.60 -0.02
N TYR A 54 9.88 20.63 0.68
CA TYR A 54 9.63 19.20 0.49
C TYR A 54 8.86 18.62 1.68
N LYS A 55 7.94 17.69 1.41
CA LYS A 55 7.11 17.00 2.41
C LYS A 55 6.83 15.56 2.02
N TYR A 56 6.48 14.76 3.03
CA TYR A 56 5.94 13.41 2.89
C TYR A 56 6.89 12.51 2.12
N LEU A 57 8.16 12.47 2.55
CA LEU A 57 9.13 11.52 2.02
C LEU A 57 8.68 10.09 2.38
N ASN A 58 8.66 9.19 1.39
CA ASN A 58 8.29 7.79 1.56
C ASN A 58 9.19 6.88 0.72
N ILE A 59 9.38 5.63 1.16
CA ILE A 59 10.15 4.60 0.44
C ILE A 59 9.40 3.27 0.42
N TYR A 60 9.37 2.65 -0.75
CA TYR A 60 8.81 1.32 -0.98
C TYR A 60 9.78 0.48 -1.81
N ILE A 61 9.84 -0.82 -1.52
CA ILE A 61 10.61 -1.81 -2.28
C ILE A 61 9.58 -2.68 -2.98
N ILE A 62 9.46 -2.53 -4.30
CA ILE A 62 8.41 -3.18 -5.10
C ILE A 62 9.10 -3.85 -6.27
N ASN A 63 8.94 -5.18 -6.41
CA ASN A 63 9.59 -5.97 -7.45
C ASN A 63 11.10 -5.71 -7.57
N ASN A 64 11.79 -5.64 -6.42
CA ASN A 64 13.22 -5.35 -6.29
C ASN A 64 13.66 -3.95 -6.80
N GLU A 65 12.72 -3.06 -7.10
CA GLU A 65 12.99 -1.65 -7.42
C GLU A 65 12.70 -0.76 -6.21
N ILE A 66 13.58 0.20 -5.94
CA ILE A 66 13.39 1.20 -4.89
C ILE A 66 12.55 2.32 -5.46
N ASN A 67 11.44 2.59 -4.79
CA ASN A 67 10.47 3.64 -5.15
C ASN A 67 10.46 4.68 -4.04
N ILE A 68 10.97 5.87 -4.34
CA ILE A 68 11.00 7.01 -3.42
C ILE A 68 9.96 8.02 -3.86
N PHE A 69 9.13 8.45 -2.94
CA PHE A 69 8.12 9.47 -3.18
C PHE A 69 8.34 10.67 -2.28
N TYR A 70 8.10 11.85 -2.83
CA TYR A 70 8.01 13.09 -2.05
C TYR A 70 7.08 14.06 -2.78
N THR A 71 6.56 15.04 -2.04
CA THR A 71 5.90 16.19 -2.64
C THR A 71 6.71 17.45 -2.40
N TYR A 72 6.63 18.40 -3.33
CA TYR A 72 7.25 19.70 -3.18
C TYR A 72 6.40 20.83 -3.76
N ALA A 73 6.59 22.03 -3.22
CA ALA A 73 6.05 23.27 -3.74
C ALA A 73 7.13 24.35 -3.76
N ASN A 74 7.03 25.27 -4.71
CA ASN A 74 7.95 26.40 -4.80
C ASN A 74 7.61 27.44 -3.73
N LEU A 75 8.63 28.08 -3.14
CA LEU A 75 8.44 29.08 -2.08
C LEU A 75 7.65 30.32 -2.53
N ILE A 76 7.65 30.65 -3.83
CA ILE A 76 6.88 31.74 -4.43
C ILE A 76 5.40 31.34 -4.58
N ASN A 77 5.12 30.07 -4.92
CA ASN A 77 3.76 29.55 -5.07
C ASN A 77 3.54 28.29 -4.22
N GLN A 78 3.32 28.51 -2.93
CA GLN A 78 3.17 27.45 -1.91
C GLN A 78 1.84 26.69 -1.99
N ASN A 79 0.96 27.04 -2.93
CA ASN A 79 -0.32 26.36 -3.12
C ASN A 79 -0.27 25.35 -4.26
N LEU A 80 0.76 25.38 -5.11
CA LEU A 80 0.92 24.44 -6.22
C LEU A 80 1.95 23.36 -5.86
N TRP A 81 1.43 22.19 -5.51
CA TRP A 81 2.23 21.05 -5.07
C TRP A 81 2.41 20.04 -6.21
N THR A 82 3.58 19.40 -6.26
CA THR A 82 3.88 18.33 -7.21
C THR A 82 4.31 17.08 -6.44
N ILE A 83 3.75 15.93 -6.79
CA ILE A 83 4.21 14.62 -6.31
C ILE A 83 5.22 14.08 -7.34
N GLU A 84 6.43 13.75 -6.89
CA GLU A 84 7.46 13.10 -7.70
C GLU A 84 7.75 11.70 -7.14
N GLN A 85 8.06 10.80 -8.07
CA GLN A 85 8.59 9.48 -7.81
C GLN A 85 10.00 9.37 -8.37
N LEU A 86 10.93 8.82 -7.59
CA LEU A 86 12.20 8.31 -8.08
C LEU A 86 12.12 6.78 -8.06
N ILE A 87 12.31 6.16 -9.21
CA ILE A 87 12.37 4.70 -9.36
C ILE A 87 13.78 4.33 -9.73
N GLY A 88 14.38 3.38 -9.04
CA GLY A 88 15.71 2.97 -9.41
C GLY A 88 16.32 1.89 -8.56
N THR A 89 17.55 1.61 -8.93
CA THR A 89 18.52 0.87 -8.10
C THR A 89 19.66 1.82 -7.77
N LYS A 90 20.58 1.39 -6.90
CA LYS A 90 21.69 2.20 -6.34
C LYS A 90 22.34 3.19 -7.32
N ASN A 91 22.48 2.82 -8.60
CA ASN A 91 23.23 3.59 -9.59
C ASN A 91 22.37 4.25 -10.68
N ASN A 92 21.11 3.85 -10.85
CA ASN A 92 20.26 4.30 -11.95
C ASN A 92 18.90 4.73 -11.41
N TRP A 93 18.65 6.04 -11.41
CA TRP A 93 17.42 6.64 -10.91
C TRP A 93 16.65 7.33 -12.03
N THR A 94 15.40 6.95 -12.21
CA THR A 94 14.45 7.59 -13.10
C THR A 94 13.51 8.48 -12.29
N LYS A 95 13.40 9.75 -12.67
CA LYS A 95 12.46 10.69 -12.05
C LYS A 95 11.18 10.77 -12.87
N ILE A 96 10.05 10.60 -12.21
CA ILE A 96 8.72 10.65 -12.82
C ILE A 96 7.86 11.64 -12.03
N ARG A 97 7.22 12.58 -12.72
CA ARG A 97 6.18 13.42 -12.13
C ARG A 97 4.89 12.61 -12.07
N VAL A 98 4.35 12.42 -10.86
CA VAL A 98 3.10 11.68 -10.66
C VAL A 98 1.90 12.58 -10.93
N ASN A 99 1.85 13.74 -10.27
CA ASN A 99 0.79 14.73 -10.48
C ASN A 99 1.20 16.11 -9.95
N THR A 100 0.53 17.16 -10.43
CA THR A 100 0.62 18.53 -9.90
C THR A 100 -0.78 19.02 -9.56
N PHE A 101 -0.96 19.53 -8.34
CA PHE A 101 -2.27 19.82 -7.78
C PHE A 101 -2.25 21.07 -6.89
N LEU A 102 -3.43 21.67 -6.72
CA LEU A 102 -3.60 22.81 -5.81
C LEU A 102 -3.91 22.31 -4.40
N SER A 103 -3.34 22.97 -3.40
CA SER A 103 -3.63 22.75 -1.99
C SER A 103 -3.53 24.05 -1.19
N GLU A 104 -3.77 23.97 0.11
CA GLU A 104 -3.40 25.04 1.04
C GLU A 104 -1.87 25.05 1.23
N LYS A 105 -1.35 25.97 2.07
CA LYS A 105 0.09 26.11 2.32
C LYS A 105 0.76 24.81 2.79
N LEU A 106 0.00 23.91 3.42
CA LEU A 106 0.43 22.57 3.75
C LEU A 106 -0.61 21.58 3.21
N PRO A 107 -0.24 20.67 2.29
CA PRO A 107 -1.19 19.72 1.73
C PRO A 107 -1.45 18.62 2.74
N ASN A 108 -2.61 17.95 2.63
CA ASN A 108 -2.80 16.70 3.35
C ASN A 108 -1.78 15.65 2.87
N PRO A 109 -1.34 14.72 3.75
CA PRO A 109 -0.55 13.57 3.33
C PRO A 109 -1.25 12.80 2.20
N TYR A 110 -0.48 12.37 1.20
CA TYR A 110 -0.91 11.36 0.25
C TYR A 110 -0.58 9.97 0.82
N TYR A 111 -1.31 8.94 0.38
CA TYR A 111 -1.06 7.56 0.80
C TYR A 111 -0.82 6.69 -0.41
N ILE A 112 0.15 5.79 -0.28
CA ILE A 112 0.58 4.87 -1.31
C ILE A 112 0.45 3.44 -0.79
N ASP A 113 0.00 2.56 -1.66
CA ASP A 113 0.10 1.12 -1.48
C ASP A 113 0.26 0.45 -2.85
N TYR A 114 0.54 -0.85 -2.89
CA TYR A 114 0.73 -1.60 -4.12
C TYR A 114 0.02 -2.95 -4.09
N ASP A 115 -0.34 -3.41 -5.27
CA ASP A 115 -0.96 -4.72 -5.49
C ASP A 115 0.09 -5.81 -5.74
N ASN A 116 -0.37 -7.07 -5.81
CA ASN A 116 0.50 -8.22 -6.04
C ASN A 116 1.15 -8.25 -7.44
N MET A 117 0.73 -7.38 -8.36
CA MET A 117 1.36 -7.21 -9.68
C MET A 117 2.40 -6.07 -9.68
N GLY A 118 2.60 -5.42 -8.52
CA GLY A 118 3.48 -4.28 -8.37
C GLY A 118 2.92 -2.98 -8.96
N ASN A 119 1.63 -2.92 -9.29
CA ASN A 119 1.00 -1.64 -9.61
C ASN A 119 0.97 -0.81 -8.33
N ILE A 120 1.30 0.47 -8.46
CA ILE A 120 1.36 1.39 -7.32
C ILE A 120 0.10 2.24 -7.35
N HIS A 121 -0.62 2.29 -6.24
CA HIS A 121 -1.85 3.04 -6.09
C HIS A 121 -1.59 4.24 -5.18
N LEU A 122 -2.08 5.41 -5.57
CA LEU A 122 -1.87 6.65 -4.84
C LEU A 122 -3.18 7.39 -4.67
N VAL A 123 -3.48 7.78 -3.43
CA VAL A 123 -4.59 8.69 -3.11
C VAL A 123 -4.04 10.00 -2.54
N PHE A 124 -4.62 11.12 -2.95
CA PHE A 124 -4.23 12.44 -2.49
C PHE A 124 -5.43 13.39 -2.39
N SER A 125 -5.27 14.47 -1.62
CA SER A 125 -6.24 15.57 -1.60
C SER A 125 -5.80 16.69 -2.52
N ALA A 126 -6.72 17.24 -3.30
CA ALA A 126 -6.49 18.46 -4.06
C ALA A 126 -7.68 19.41 -3.94
N LYS A 127 -7.39 20.70 -4.05
CA LYS A 127 -8.38 21.78 -3.97
C LYS A 127 -8.91 22.08 -5.36
N GLU A 128 -10.24 22.00 -5.50
CA GLU A 128 -10.96 22.47 -6.67
C GLU A 128 -11.85 23.62 -6.22
N LYS A 129 -11.61 24.83 -6.75
CA LYS A 129 -12.23 26.08 -6.25
C LYS A 129 -11.91 26.29 -4.76
N SER A 130 -12.89 26.12 -3.88
CA SER A 130 -12.79 26.28 -2.44
C SER A 130 -12.88 24.97 -1.66
N LEU A 131 -13.08 23.84 -2.33
CA LEU A 131 -13.33 22.55 -1.70
C LEU A 131 -12.18 21.58 -1.90
N ASN A 132 -11.85 20.84 -0.85
CA ASN A 132 -10.95 19.71 -0.93
C ASN A 132 -11.68 18.47 -1.46
N HIS A 133 -11.06 17.81 -2.42
CA HIS A 133 -11.54 16.57 -3.02
C HIS A 133 -10.46 15.49 -2.95
N VAL A 134 -10.91 14.24 -2.97
CA VAL A 134 -10.04 13.06 -2.96
C VAL A 134 -9.86 12.58 -4.39
N TYR A 135 -8.61 12.41 -4.78
CA TYR A 135 -8.22 11.92 -6.10
C TYR A 135 -7.40 10.64 -5.98
N TYR A 136 -7.53 9.78 -6.97
CA TYR A 136 -6.82 8.52 -7.12
C TYR A 136 -6.06 8.49 -8.43
N THR A 137 -4.85 7.96 -8.42
CA THR A 137 -4.12 7.58 -9.62
C THR A 137 -3.32 6.31 -9.35
N PHE A 138 -2.81 5.67 -10.40
CA PHE A 138 -2.00 4.48 -10.27
C PHE A 138 -0.87 4.43 -11.30
N TYR A 139 0.21 3.79 -10.91
CA TYR A 139 1.31 3.37 -11.76
C TYR A 139 1.05 1.96 -12.26
N ASN A 140 1.03 1.79 -13.57
CA ASN A 140 1.01 0.47 -14.17
C ASN A 140 2.44 -0.04 -14.30
N SER A 141 2.76 -1.13 -13.59
CA SER A 141 4.11 -1.71 -13.56
C SER A 141 4.54 -2.29 -14.91
N PHE A 142 3.60 -2.79 -15.70
CA PHE A 142 3.84 -3.40 -17.00
C PHE A 142 4.26 -2.37 -18.06
N ILE A 143 3.52 -1.26 -18.21
CA ILE A 143 3.87 -0.19 -19.16
C ILE A 143 4.75 0.90 -18.57
N LYS A 144 5.12 0.77 -17.29
CA LYS A 144 5.97 1.69 -16.53
C LYS A 144 5.51 3.16 -16.55
N LYS A 145 4.20 3.41 -16.44
CA LYS A 145 3.61 4.76 -16.51
C LYS A 145 2.52 4.98 -15.46
N TRP A 146 2.45 6.20 -14.96
CA TRP A 146 1.27 6.68 -14.21
C TRP A 146 0.12 6.98 -15.14
N ASN A 147 -1.09 6.70 -14.66
CA ASN A 147 -2.30 7.23 -15.23
C ASN A 147 -2.27 8.77 -15.16
N GLN A 148 -2.34 9.42 -16.31
CA GLN A 148 -2.14 10.87 -16.44
C GLN A 148 -3.33 11.69 -15.94
N ILE A 149 -4.50 11.07 -15.88
CA ILE A 149 -5.75 11.72 -15.45
C ILE A 149 -6.20 11.07 -14.15
N PRO A 150 -5.87 11.65 -12.98
CA PRO A 150 -6.36 11.17 -11.71
C PRO A 150 -7.90 11.16 -11.68
N GLU A 151 -8.46 10.11 -11.12
CA GLU A 151 -9.90 9.96 -10.95
C GLU A 151 -10.35 10.65 -9.67
N LYS A 152 -11.40 11.47 -9.74
CA LYS A 152 -12.02 12.09 -8.57
C LYS A 152 -12.88 11.07 -7.84
N ILE A 153 -12.47 10.67 -6.64
CA ILE A 153 -13.12 9.64 -5.83
C ILE A 153 -14.27 10.21 -5.00
N SER A 154 -14.07 11.38 -4.39
CA SER A 154 -15.11 12.03 -3.61
C SER A 154 -16.23 12.58 -4.49
N SER A 155 -17.47 12.13 -4.28
CA SER A 155 -18.67 12.53 -5.03
C SER A 155 -19.40 13.75 -4.43
N SER A 156 -19.17 14.06 -3.15
CA SER A 156 -19.89 15.12 -2.45
C SER A 156 -19.29 16.52 -2.67
N ASN A 157 -20.17 17.51 -2.83
CA ASN A 157 -19.85 18.95 -2.91
C ASN A 157 -19.57 19.58 -1.53
N VAL A 158 -18.84 18.88 -0.68
CA VAL A 158 -18.36 19.36 0.62
C VAL A 158 -16.86 19.14 0.71
N ASN A 159 -16.22 19.65 1.76
CA ASN A 159 -14.81 19.36 2.00
C ASN A 159 -14.61 17.87 2.30
N ASN A 160 -13.74 17.23 1.53
CA ASN A 160 -13.32 15.85 1.71
C ASN A 160 -11.87 15.84 2.19
N LEU A 161 -11.65 15.30 3.37
CA LEU A 161 -10.42 15.39 4.13
C LEU A 161 -9.95 14.00 4.53
N PHE A 162 -8.66 13.92 4.88
CA PHE A 162 -8.05 12.71 5.44
C PHE A 162 -8.29 11.45 4.58
N PRO A 163 -7.95 11.49 3.27
CA PRO A 163 -8.02 10.28 2.47
C PRO A 163 -7.01 9.26 3.00
N TYR A 164 -7.32 7.97 2.87
CA TYR A 164 -6.39 6.89 3.15
C TYR A 164 -6.64 5.75 2.15
N LEU A 165 -5.56 5.11 1.72
CA LEU A 165 -5.58 4.03 0.74
C LEU A 165 -4.97 2.76 1.34
N PHE A 166 -5.60 1.63 1.04
CA PHE A 166 -5.16 0.31 1.46
C PHE A 166 -5.47 -0.71 0.36
N VAL A 167 -4.51 -1.58 0.06
CA VAL A 167 -4.67 -2.71 -0.85
C VAL A 167 -4.66 -4.00 -0.04
N ASP A 168 -5.76 -4.74 -0.09
CA ASP A 168 -5.91 -5.99 0.66
C ASP A 168 -5.16 -7.17 0.05
N SER A 169 -5.14 -8.31 0.76
CA SER A 169 -4.53 -9.57 0.32
C SER A 169 -5.12 -10.16 -0.97
N LYS A 170 -6.24 -9.62 -1.47
CA LYS A 170 -6.90 -9.98 -2.72
C LYS A 170 -6.72 -8.91 -3.82
N SER A 171 -5.80 -7.97 -3.61
CA SER A 171 -5.54 -6.84 -4.50
C SER A 171 -6.75 -5.92 -4.70
N ASN A 172 -7.75 -5.94 -3.81
CA ASN A 172 -8.79 -4.92 -3.83
C ASN A 172 -8.22 -3.62 -3.26
N ILE A 173 -8.60 -2.51 -3.88
CA ILE A 173 -8.20 -1.18 -3.45
C ILE A 173 -9.33 -0.59 -2.63
N HIS A 174 -8.98 -0.12 -1.43
CA HIS A 174 -9.88 0.48 -0.46
C HIS A 174 -9.48 1.94 -0.28
N ILE A 175 -10.41 2.86 -0.53
CA ILE A 175 -10.22 4.27 -0.24
C ILE A 175 -11.27 4.70 0.78
N ILE A 176 -10.79 5.27 1.88
CA ILE A 176 -11.62 5.89 2.92
C ILE A 176 -11.28 7.38 3.01
N TRP A 177 -12.27 8.20 3.35
CA TRP A 177 -12.07 9.62 3.59
C TRP A 177 -13.19 10.18 4.47
N SER A 178 -12.96 11.35 5.05
CA SER A 178 -13.95 12.05 5.87
C SER A 178 -14.56 13.21 5.08
N SER A 179 -15.88 13.25 4.94
CA SER A 179 -16.59 14.42 4.38
C SER A 179 -17.08 15.30 5.53
N LEU A 180 -16.85 16.61 5.43
CA LEU A 180 -17.27 17.59 6.45
C LEU A 180 -18.67 18.11 6.10
N ASN A 181 -19.67 17.67 6.84
CA ASN A 181 -21.06 18.09 6.67
C ASN A 181 -21.62 18.66 7.97
N SER A 182 -22.10 19.90 7.95
CA SER A 182 -22.71 20.57 9.13
C SER A 182 -21.87 20.47 10.42
N LYS A 183 -20.54 20.58 10.29
CA LYS A 183 -19.51 20.44 11.37
C LYS A 183 -19.19 19.02 11.83
N ASP A 184 -19.83 18.01 11.27
CA ASP A 184 -19.52 16.61 11.54
C ASP A 184 -18.68 15.99 10.42
N TYR A 185 -17.68 15.20 10.81
CA TYR A 185 -16.93 14.35 9.88
C TYR A 185 -17.66 13.03 9.67
N ILE A 186 -18.12 12.79 8.44
CA ILE A 186 -18.78 11.55 8.03
C ILE A 186 -17.75 10.68 7.30
N LEU A 187 -17.61 9.43 7.76
CA LEU A 187 -16.73 8.46 7.12
C LEU A 187 -17.35 7.93 5.82
N ASN A 188 -16.61 8.02 4.72
CA ASN A 188 -16.97 7.50 3.42
C ASN A 188 -15.99 6.41 2.98
N TYR A 189 -16.44 5.56 2.06
CA TYR A 189 -15.65 4.43 1.57
C TYR A 189 -16.03 4.05 0.15
N LYS A 190 -14.98 3.81 -0.65
CA LYS A 190 -15.07 3.24 -1.99
C LYS A 190 -14.12 2.05 -2.12
N LYS A 191 -14.57 1.05 -2.84
CA LYS A 191 -13.81 -0.14 -3.20
C LYS A 191 -13.61 -0.19 -4.71
N PHE A 192 -12.44 -0.60 -5.15
CA PHE A 192 -12.17 -0.99 -6.53
C PHE A 192 -11.62 -2.41 -6.53
N ALA A 193 -12.21 -3.28 -7.36
CA ALA A 193 -11.73 -4.64 -7.53
C ALA A 193 -11.09 -4.77 -8.92
N PRO A 194 -9.84 -5.25 -9.03
CA PRO A 194 -9.24 -5.53 -10.33
C PRO A 194 -9.82 -6.81 -10.98
N LEU A 195 -10.43 -7.69 -10.19
CA LEU A 195 -10.95 -9.00 -10.60
C LEU A 195 -12.42 -9.16 -10.20
N GLY A 196 -13.11 -10.11 -10.84
CA GLY A 196 -14.49 -10.49 -10.54
C GLY A 196 -15.56 -9.69 -11.31
N GLN A 197 -16.82 -9.82 -10.88
CA GLN A 197 -17.97 -9.21 -11.56
C GLN A 197 -17.91 -7.66 -11.58
N ASP A 198 -17.21 -7.08 -10.61
CA ASP A 198 -17.08 -5.63 -10.43
C ASP A 198 -15.75 -5.06 -10.92
N ARG A 199 -15.09 -5.81 -11.82
CA ARG A 199 -13.77 -5.46 -12.33
C ARG A 199 -13.72 -4.03 -12.88
N TYR A 200 -12.66 -3.32 -12.50
CA TYR A 200 -12.30 -2.01 -13.02
C TYR A 200 -13.31 -0.89 -12.77
N LYS A 201 -14.15 -1.01 -11.72
CA LYS A 201 -15.11 0.03 -11.35
C LYS A 201 -15.04 0.34 -9.87
N TRP A 202 -15.07 1.63 -9.54
CA TRP A 202 -15.27 2.07 -8.17
C TRP A 202 -16.71 1.84 -7.73
N LYS A 203 -16.86 1.23 -6.57
CA LYS A 203 -18.13 1.03 -5.88
C LYS A 203 -18.13 1.76 -4.56
N GLU A 204 -19.09 2.66 -4.41
CA GLU A 204 -19.37 3.28 -3.12
C GLU A 204 -20.18 2.30 -2.27
N ILE A 205 -19.67 2.01 -1.07
CA ILE A 205 -20.27 1.04 -0.17
C ILE A 205 -20.62 1.78 1.12
N LYS A 206 -21.90 1.71 1.48
CA LYS A 206 -22.43 2.44 2.63
C LYS A 206 -21.86 1.85 3.92
N LEU A 207 -21.15 2.68 4.68
CA LEU A 207 -20.67 2.32 6.01
C LEU A 207 -21.76 2.59 7.06
N PRO A 208 -21.70 1.91 8.22
CA PRO A 208 -22.42 2.34 9.41
C PRO A 208 -22.09 3.81 9.72
N THR A 209 -23.12 4.60 10.06
CA THR A 209 -22.94 6.04 10.31
C THR A 209 -21.97 6.27 11.47
N ILE A 210 -20.85 6.93 11.15
CA ILE A 210 -19.85 7.37 12.11
C ILE A 210 -19.70 8.88 11.93
N SER A 211 -19.91 9.61 13.02
CA SER A 211 -19.70 11.05 13.12
C SER A 211 -18.71 11.38 14.23
N ASN A 212 -18.16 12.60 14.20
CA ASN A 212 -17.24 13.15 15.20
C ASN A 212 -15.94 12.35 15.31
N LEU A 213 -15.23 12.26 14.18
CA LEU A 213 -13.90 11.65 14.11
C LEU A 213 -12.85 12.64 14.62
N ASP A 214 -11.99 12.16 15.51
CA ASP A 214 -10.90 12.96 16.09
C ASP A 214 -9.61 12.88 15.25
N PHE A 215 -9.44 11.81 14.45
CA PHE A 215 -8.23 11.50 13.70
C PHE A 215 -8.50 10.83 12.35
N ILE A 216 -7.44 10.70 11.55
CA ILE A 216 -7.44 10.07 10.22
C ILE A 216 -7.89 8.60 10.32
N PRO A 217 -9.02 8.20 9.73
CA PRO A 217 -9.38 6.79 9.71
C PRO A 217 -8.36 6.01 8.86
N ILE A 218 -7.93 4.83 9.31
CA ILE A 218 -6.99 3.97 8.59
C ILE A 218 -7.58 2.59 8.37
N ALA A 219 -7.19 1.94 7.28
CA ALA A 219 -7.54 0.55 7.00
C ALA A 219 -6.34 -0.38 7.20
N LEU A 220 -6.62 -1.59 7.67
CA LEU A 220 -5.67 -2.69 7.75
C LEU A 220 -6.39 -4.03 7.59
N GLU A 221 -5.61 -5.08 7.33
CA GLU A 221 -6.08 -6.46 7.30
C GLU A 221 -5.42 -7.26 8.41
N ASP A 222 -6.23 -7.99 9.18
CA ASP A 222 -5.76 -8.81 10.27
C ASP A 222 -6.64 -10.07 10.38
N ASN A 223 -6.01 -11.24 10.30
CA ASN A 223 -6.64 -12.56 10.19
C ASN A 223 -7.66 -12.63 9.05
N ARG A 224 -7.30 -12.11 7.86
CA ARG A 224 -8.17 -11.99 6.68
C ARG A 224 -9.46 -11.17 6.92
N ILE A 225 -9.51 -10.41 8.01
CA ILE A 225 -10.59 -9.49 8.32
C ILE A 225 -10.09 -8.08 8.05
N LEU A 226 -10.75 -7.37 7.13
CA LEU A 226 -10.50 -5.95 6.93
C LEU A 226 -11.06 -5.18 8.11
N LYS A 227 -10.29 -4.20 8.59
CA LYS A 227 -10.68 -3.30 9.67
C LYS A 227 -10.46 -1.86 9.22
N ILE A 228 -11.46 -1.01 9.43
CA ILE A 228 -11.29 0.45 9.39
C ILE A 228 -11.23 0.92 10.84
N ILE A 229 -10.05 1.36 11.26
CA ILE A 229 -9.78 1.91 12.58
C ILE A 229 -10.07 3.40 12.56
N PHE A 230 -10.81 3.87 13.54
CA PHE A 230 -11.15 5.28 13.70
C PHE A 230 -11.21 5.65 15.18
N ILE A 231 -11.02 6.93 15.46
CA ILE A 231 -10.92 7.44 16.83
C ILE A 231 -12.07 8.38 17.10
N LYS A 232 -12.72 8.16 18.24
CA LYS A 232 -13.82 8.98 18.72
C LYS A 232 -13.79 9.02 20.25
N ASN A 233 -13.90 10.20 20.83
CA ASN A 233 -13.96 10.43 22.27
C ASN A 233 -12.79 9.77 23.02
N ASN A 234 -11.56 9.90 22.51
CA ASN A 234 -10.36 9.24 23.05
C ASN A 234 -10.48 7.71 23.15
N LYS A 235 -11.24 7.09 22.25
CA LYS A 235 -11.28 5.64 22.09
C LYS A 235 -11.05 5.24 20.65
N ILE A 236 -10.23 4.21 20.46
CA ILE A 236 -10.12 3.51 19.18
C ILE A 236 -11.31 2.59 19.03
N HIS A 237 -12.02 2.78 17.94
CA HIS A 237 -13.09 1.92 17.45
C HIS A 237 -12.66 1.31 16.12
N TYR A 238 -13.39 0.28 15.67
CA TYR A 238 -13.22 -0.22 14.32
C TYR A 238 -14.52 -0.70 13.71
N LEU A 239 -14.63 -0.50 12.40
CA LEU A 239 -15.49 -1.30 11.54
C LEU A 239 -14.72 -2.53 11.09
N TYR A 240 -15.41 -3.63 10.82
CA TYR A 240 -14.79 -4.81 10.24
C TYR A 240 -15.61 -5.37 9.08
N SER A 241 -14.92 -6.04 8.17
CA SER A 241 -15.48 -6.75 7.03
C SER A 241 -14.83 -8.12 6.91
N LYS A 242 -15.66 -9.14 6.69
CA LYS A 242 -15.24 -10.54 6.46
C LYS A 242 -15.30 -10.94 4.98
N ASP A 243 -15.75 -10.03 4.12
CA ASP A 243 -16.03 -10.24 2.70
C ASP A 243 -15.23 -9.26 1.84
N TYR A 244 -14.02 -8.91 2.29
CA TYR A 244 -13.10 -8.03 1.59
C TYR A 244 -13.75 -6.69 1.23
N GLY A 245 -14.51 -6.14 2.16
CA GLY A 245 -15.07 -4.80 2.12
C GLY A 245 -16.33 -4.67 1.28
N LEU A 246 -17.07 -5.76 1.03
CA LEU A 246 -18.40 -5.72 0.42
C LEU A 246 -19.48 -5.31 1.44
N SER A 247 -19.34 -5.72 2.69
CA SER A 247 -20.17 -5.31 3.83
C SER A 247 -19.32 -4.96 5.05
N TRP A 248 -19.83 -4.04 5.88
CA TRP A 248 -19.13 -3.51 7.04
C TRP A 248 -19.99 -3.51 8.29
N PHE A 249 -19.40 -3.95 9.40
CA PHE A 249 -20.06 -4.05 10.69
C PHE A 249 -19.29 -3.25 11.74
N LYS A 250 -20.02 -2.56 12.62
CA LYS A 250 -19.40 -1.83 13.73
C LYS A 250 -19.07 -2.79 14.87
N SER A 251 -17.83 -2.76 15.35
CA SER A 251 -17.47 -3.52 16.56
C SER A 251 -18.07 -2.88 17.80
N LYS A 252 -18.46 -3.72 18.76
CA LYS A 252 -18.85 -3.29 20.12
C LYS A 252 -17.62 -2.96 20.98
N ASN A 253 -16.45 -3.49 20.59
CA ASN A 253 -15.21 -3.29 21.33
C ASN A 253 -14.62 -1.91 21.03
N SER A 254 -14.07 -1.28 22.04
CA SER A 254 -13.29 -0.06 21.91
C SER A 254 -12.10 -0.11 22.86
N TYR A 255 -11.05 0.64 22.53
CA TYR A 255 -9.83 0.71 23.34
C TYR A 255 -9.58 2.14 23.75
N GLU A 256 -9.37 2.37 25.04
CA GLU A 256 -9.04 3.70 25.53
C GLU A 256 -7.63 4.07 25.06
N ILE A 257 -7.49 5.32 24.63
CA ILE A 257 -6.21 5.88 24.21
C ILE A 257 -5.85 7.09 25.08
N ASN A 258 -4.54 7.31 25.19
CA ASN A 258 -4.02 8.55 25.76
C ASN A 258 -4.01 9.65 24.68
N LYS A 259 -3.87 10.91 25.09
CA LYS A 259 -3.86 12.08 24.21
C LYS A 259 -2.65 12.13 23.28
N ASP A 260 -1.53 11.51 23.66
CA ASP A 260 -0.28 11.51 22.87
C ASP A 260 -0.27 10.37 21.86
N LEU A 261 -0.99 10.56 20.75
CA LEU A 261 -1.16 9.56 19.71
C LEU A 261 -0.43 9.95 18.43
N TRP A 262 0.33 8.99 17.90
CA TRP A 262 1.06 9.12 16.65
C TRP A 262 0.53 8.10 15.63
N LEU A 263 0.48 8.51 14.37
CA LEU A 263 0.27 7.60 13.24
C LEU A 263 1.62 7.37 12.57
N LEU A 264 2.11 6.13 12.59
CA LEU A 264 3.38 5.76 11.98
C LEU A 264 3.16 4.80 10.81
N SER A 265 3.99 4.94 9.78
CA SER A 265 4.17 3.89 8.78
C SER A 265 4.76 2.65 9.45
N TYR A 266 4.26 1.49 9.02
CA TYR A 266 4.63 0.20 9.56
C TYR A 266 5.04 -0.72 8.43
N SER A 267 6.15 -1.42 8.64
CA SER A 267 6.66 -2.43 7.71
C SER A 267 7.29 -3.53 8.53
N SER A 268 7.02 -4.77 8.14
CA SER A 268 7.48 -5.97 8.82
C SER A 268 7.69 -7.01 7.74
N ASN A 269 8.73 -7.79 7.90
CA ASN A 269 9.01 -8.95 7.07
C ASN A 269 8.80 -10.27 7.81
N SER A 270 8.17 -10.22 8.99
CA SER A 270 7.81 -11.41 9.75
C SER A 270 6.81 -12.26 8.96
N LEU A 271 7.17 -13.51 8.69
CA LEU A 271 6.31 -14.49 8.01
C LEU A 271 4.99 -14.68 8.76
N ASP A 272 5.03 -14.70 10.10
CA ASP A 272 3.85 -14.87 10.94
C ASP A 272 2.86 -13.72 10.70
N GLU A 273 3.35 -12.49 10.60
CA GLU A 273 2.49 -11.32 10.40
C GLU A 273 1.92 -11.24 8.99
N TYR A 274 2.73 -11.53 7.97
CA TYR A 274 2.26 -11.58 6.58
C TYR A 274 1.18 -12.64 6.37
N SER A 275 1.29 -13.78 7.06
CA SER A 275 0.27 -14.85 6.97
C SER A 275 -1.09 -14.41 7.55
N ILE A 276 -1.06 -13.48 8.50
CA ILE A 276 -2.22 -13.00 9.24
C ILE A 276 -2.87 -11.82 8.51
N GLY A 277 -2.10 -10.94 7.86
CA GLY A 277 -2.64 -9.85 7.06
C GLY A 277 -1.61 -8.76 6.76
N LYS A 278 -2.11 -7.58 6.37
CA LYS A 278 -1.28 -6.45 5.96
C LYS A 278 -1.61 -5.21 6.78
N LYS A 279 -0.56 -4.54 7.27
CA LYS A 279 -0.62 -3.32 8.07
C LYS A 279 0.37 -2.32 7.45
N ASN A 280 -0.12 -1.20 6.92
CA ASN A 280 0.76 -0.16 6.36
C ASN A 280 1.02 0.97 7.36
N HIS A 281 0.06 1.24 8.24
CA HIS A 281 0.15 2.26 9.25
C HIS A 281 -0.49 1.79 10.54
N LEU A 282 0.04 2.23 11.67
CA LEU A 282 -0.50 1.92 12.99
C LEU A 282 -0.51 3.15 13.89
N TYR A 283 -1.53 3.20 14.73
CA TYR A 283 -1.60 4.15 15.83
C TYR A 283 -0.73 3.68 16.99
N CYS A 284 0.14 4.55 17.49
CA CYS A 284 1.03 4.22 18.59
C CYS A 284 1.21 5.38 19.58
N LYS A 285 1.69 5.02 20.76
CA LYS A 285 2.27 5.95 21.73
C LYS A 285 3.78 5.85 21.68
N ILE A 286 4.47 6.99 21.66
CA ILE A 286 5.92 7.08 21.68
C ILE A 286 6.34 7.77 22.98
N ASN A 287 6.84 6.98 23.92
CA ASN A 287 7.55 7.46 25.12
C ASN A 287 8.97 6.86 25.09
N ASP A 288 9.48 6.34 26.21
CA ASP A 288 10.71 5.52 26.24
C ASP A 288 10.61 4.23 25.41
N LYS A 289 9.38 3.82 25.08
CA LYS A 289 9.05 2.67 24.22
C LYS A 289 7.94 3.05 23.26
N ILE A 290 7.93 2.39 22.10
CA ILE A 290 6.82 2.47 21.13
C ILE A 290 5.79 1.41 21.49
N THR A 291 4.54 1.81 21.69
CA THR A 291 3.42 0.89 21.97
C THR A 291 2.32 1.07 20.93
N PHE A 292 2.02 0.01 20.17
CA PHE A 292 0.97 0.02 19.14
C PHE A 292 -0.40 -0.34 19.73
N TYR A 293 -1.44 0.39 19.35
CA TYR A 293 -2.81 0.17 19.87
C TYR A 293 -3.62 -0.88 19.08
N SER A 294 -3.17 -1.26 17.90
CA SER A 294 -3.83 -2.22 16.99
C SER A 294 -3.33 -3.67 17.15
N ASP A 295 -2.25 -3.88 17.89
CA ASP A 295 -1.50 -5.14 17.86
C ASP A 295 -1.63 -5.90 19.19
N LYS A 296 -2.77 -6.59 19.37
CA LYS A 296 -2.97 -7.51 20.51
C LYS A 296 -2.43 -8.92 20.25
N SER A 297 -1.84 -9.20 19.08
CA SER A 297 -1.17 -10.47 18.77
C SER A 297 0.11 -10.71 19.58
N TYR A 298 0.74 -9.68 20.15
CA TYR A 298 1.99 -9.80 20.92
C TYR A 298 1.83 -9.93 22.44
N LYS A 299 0.72 -10.49 22.94
CA LYS A 299 0.59 -10.89 24.35
C LYS A 299 0.32 -12.38 24.52
N LYS A 300 1.34 -13.18 24.23
CA LYS A 300 1.69 -14.43 24.95
C LYS A 300 3.04 -14.93 24.43
N ASN A 301 4.12 -14.53 25.11
CA ASN A 301 5.36 -15.29 25.33
C ASN A 301 6.46 -14.35 25.79
N SER A 302 6.28 -13.76 26.97
CA SER A 302 7.41 -13.47 27.85
C SER A 302 7.16 -14.18 29.18
N SER A 303 8.12 -15.05 29.51
CA SER A 303 8.30 -15.81 30.76
C SER A 303 7.19 -16.79 31.19
N GLU A 304 7.15 -17.96 30.56
CA GLU A 304 7.12 -19.23 31.31
C GLU A 304 8.03 -20.24 30.59
N LYS A 305 9.19 -20.54 31.19
CA LYS A 305 10.01 -21.69 30.80
C LYS A 305 9.24 -22.97 31.17
N LYS A 306 8.33 -23.42 30.30
CA LYS A 306 7.89 -24.82 30.33
C LYS A 306 8.94 -25.63 29.57
N LYS A 307 9.71 -26.42 30.31
CA LYS A 307 10.47 -27.55 29.76
C LYS A 307 9.48 -28.47 29.07
N VAL A 308 9.49 -28.50 27.74
CA VAL A 308 8.79 -29.53 26.98
C VAL A 308 9.80 -30.63 26.72
N ASN A 309 9.59 -31.76 27.38
CA ASN A 309 10.26 -33.02 27.03
C ASN A 309 9.74 -33.46 25.66
N PHE A 310 10.65 -33.70 24.72
CA PHE A 310 10.34 -34.37 23.47
C PHE A 310 10.17 -35.87 23.75
N GLU A 311 8.93 -36.34 23.77
CA GLU A 311 8.63 -37.73 23.49
C GLU A 311 8.35 -37.87 22.00
N LYS A 312 9.12 -38.74 21.34
CA LYS A 312 8.91 -39.17 19.96
C LYS A 312 7.62 -40.00 19.91
N GLY A 313 6.59 -39.45 19.29
CA GLY A 313 5.40 -40.18 18.87
C GLY A 313 5.27 -40.12 17.35
N ASN A 314 5.76 -41.15 16.66
CA ASN A 314 5.29 -41.47 15.31
C ASN A 314 3.83 -41.93 15.44
N ASN A 315 2.90 -41.26 14.76
CA ASN A 315 1.65 -41.82 14.22
C ASN A 315 0.95 -40.70 13.44
N ILE A 316 1.12 -40.72 12.11
CA ILE A 316 0.35 -39.90 11.18
C ILE A 316 -1.03 -40.56 11.06
N SER A 317 -2.09 -39.76 11.18
CA SER A 317 -3.47 -40.24 11.09
C SER A 317 -3.90 -40.41 9.63
N GLU A 318 -4.74 -41.42 9.33
CA GLU A 318 -5.28 -41.71 7.99
C GLU A 318 -5.85 -40.48 7.25
N SER A 319 -6.36 -39.47 7.97
CA SER A 319 -6.89 -38.24 7.34
C SER A 319 -5.84 -37.30 6.77
N GLU A 320 -4.58 -37.39 7.22
CA GLU A 320 -3.48 -36.56 6.71
C GLU A 320 -2.87 -37.14 5.43
N GLU A 321 -2.88 -38.46 5.25
CA GLU A 321 -2.43 -39.12 4.02
C GLU A 321 -3.37 -38.83 2.83
N ASP A 322 -4.69 -38.79 3.08
CA ASP A 322 -5.67 -38.43 2.07
C ASP A 322 -5.51 -36.97 1.59
N LEU A 323 -5.24 -36.03 2.51
CA LEU A 323 -4.96 -34.64 2.16
C LEU A 323 -3.66 -34.49 1.35
N ILE A 324 -2.61 -35.23 1.70
CA ILE A 324 -1.35 -35.22 0.95
C ILE A 324 -1.55 -35.80 -0.45
N SER A 325 -2.33 -36.87 -0.60
CA SER A 325 -2.70 -37.47 -1.88
C SER A 325 -3.47 -36.49 -2.77
N GLU A 326 -4.41 -35.75 -2.19
CA GLU A 326 -5.21 -34.75 -2.92
C GLU A 326 -4.36 -33.55 -3.37
N ILE A 327 -3.45 -33.07 -2.52
CA ILE A 327 -2.46 -32.04 -2.87
C ILE A 327 -1.55 -32.53 -4.01
N TYR A 328 -1.10 -33.78 -3.98
CA TYR A 328 -0.23 -34.35 -5.01
C TYR A 328 -0.92 -34.48 -6.37
N LYS A 329 -2.22 -34.82 -6.38
CA LYS A 329 -3.03 -34.83 -7.61
C LYS A 329 -3.20 -33.42 -8.17
N LEU A 330 -3.45 -32.44 -7.29
CA LEU A 330 -3.62 -31.05 -7.70
C LEU A 330 -2.33 -30.48 -8.30
N THR A 331 -1.18 -30.71 -7.68
CA THR A 331 0.12 -30.24 -8.18
C THR A 331 0.49 -30.88 -9.52
N LYS A 332 0.19 -32.17 -9.70
CA LYS A 332 0.38 -32.85 -10.99
C LYS A 332 -0.49 -32.24 -12.09
N SER A 333 -1.78 -31.99 -11.81
CA SER A 333 -2.69 -31.35 -12.77
C SER A 333 -2.23 -29.94 -13.15
N ILE A 334 -1.76 -29.14 -12.17
CA ILE A 334 -1.22 -27.81 -12.43
C ILE A 334 0.04 -27.88 -13.32
N SER A 335 0.94 -28.83 -13.04
CA SER A 335 2.15 -29.03 -13.85
C SER A 335 1.84 -29.42 -15.30
N GLU A 336 0.83 -30.26 -15.53
CA GLU A 336 0.38 -30.63 -16.87
C GLU A 336 -0.21 -29.41 -17.62
N THR A 337 -1.01 -28.58 -16.93
CA THR A 337 -1.56 -27.35 -17.52
C THR A 337 -0.46 -26.35 -17.89
N ILE A 338 0.57 -26.17 -17.04
CA ILE A 338 1.71 -25.29 -17.33
C ILE A 338 2.45 -25.78 -18.58
N ASN A 339 2.75 -27.08 -18.67
CA ASN A 339 3.43 -27.66 -19.83
C ASN A 339 2.64 -27.48 -21.14
N ASN A 340 1.31 -27.51 -21.09
CA ASN A 340 0.47 -27.26 -22.26
C ASN A 340 0.50 -25.79 -22.68
N ILE A 341 0.45 -24.86 -21.72
CA ILE A 341 0.57 -23.42 -21.99
C ILE A 341 1.93 -23.08 -22.61
N GLU A 342 3.01 -23.69 -22.12
CA GLU A 342 4.35 -23.48 -22.68
C GLU A 342 4.44 -23.92 -24.15
N LYS A 343 3.86 -25.07 -24.49
CA LYS A 343 3.76 -25.54 -25.88
C LYS A 343 2.96 -24.59 -26.76
N ASP A 344 1.82 -24.10 -26.28
CA ASP A 344 0.99 -23.15 -27.02
C ASP A 344 1.72 -21.83 -27.25
N ILE A 345 2.49 -21.35 -26.27
CA ILE A 345 3.34 -20.16 -26.40
C ILE A 345 4.41 -20.37 -27.48
N ASP A 346 5.05 -21.55 -27.53
CA ASP A 346 6.09 -21.81 -28.52
C ASP A 346 5.52 -21.93 -29.94
N LEU A 347 4.34 -22.55 -30.10
CA LEU A 347 3.61 -22.54 -31.38
C LEU A 347 3.25 -21.11 -31.83
N LEU A 348 2.85 -20.24 -30.91
CA LEU A 348 2.55 -18.83 -31.20
C LEU A 348 3.81 -18.04 -31.59
N LYS A 349 4.96 -18.30 -30.95
CA LYS A 349 6.24 -17.69 -31.34
C LYS A 349 6.67 -18.11 -32.74
N GLU A 350 6.52 -19.39 -33.10
CA GLU A 350 6.82 -19.88 -34.45
C GLU A 350 5.89 -19.26 -35.49
N ALA A 351 4.58 -19.22 -35.21
CA ALA A 351 3.60 -18.57 -36.08
C ALA A 351 3.91 -17.08 -36.29
N PHE A 352 4.35 -16.37 -35.24
CA PHE A 352 4.74 -14.98 -35.34
C PHE A 352 6.00 -14.79 -36.21
N LYS A 353 7.00 -15.67 -36.03
CA LYS A 353 8.26 -15.64 -36.80
C LYS A 353 8.05 -15.92 -38.29
N ASN A 354 7.06 -16.76 -38.62
CA ASN A 354 6.75 -17.14 -40.00
C ASN A 354 5.77 -16.20 -40.72
N SER A 355 5.18 -15.21 -40.04
CA SER A 355 4.27 -14.23 -40.64
C SER A 355 5.03 -13.15 -41.45
N HIS A 356 4.75 -13.06 -42.75
CA HIS A 356 5.50 -12.18 -43.69
C HIS A 356 4.77 -10.86 -44.03
N ASN A 357 3.57 -10.61 -43.48
CA ASN A 357 2.80 -9.38 -43.68
C ASN A 357 2.22 -8.84 -42.35
N ASP A 358 2.27 -7.52 -42.17
CA ASP A 358 1.73 -6.78 -41.02
C ASP A 358 0.24 -7.05 -40.74
N GLN A 359 -0.55 -7.39 -41.76
CA GLN A 359 -1.96 -7.75 -41.59
C GLN A 359 -2.15 -9.10 -40.87
N GLU A 360 -1.27 -10.07 -41.10
CA GLU A 360 -1.28 -11.36 -40.38
C GLU A 360 -0.81 -11.19 -38.94
N LYS A 361 0.21 -10.37 -38.70
CA LYS A 361 0.68 -10.01 -37.35
C LYS A 361 -0.40 -9.33 -36.53
N ASN A 362 -1.14 -8.40 -37.12
CA ASN A 362 -2.25 -7.72 -36.44
C ASN A 362 -3.41 -8.67 -36.12
N ASN A 363 -3.71 -9.63 -37.00
CA ASN A 363 -4.73 -10.64 -36.74
C ASN A 363 -4.29 -11.61 -35.63
N LEU A 364 -2.99 -11.97 -35.58
CA LEU A 364 -2.40 -12.78 -34.52
C LEU A 364 -2.44 -12.05 -33.15
N MET A 365 -2.10 -10.77 -33.14
CA MET A 365 -2.16 -9.91 -31.93
C MET A 365 -3.59 -9.75 -31.40
N THR A 366 -4.58 -9.71 -32.29
CA THR A 366 -5.99 -9.65 -31.90
C THR A 366 -6.45 -10.98 -31.29
N LYS A 367 -6.02 -12.12 -31.84
CA LYS A 367 -6.28 -13.45 -31.25
C LYS A 367 -5.61 -13.63 -29.89
N LEU A 368 -4.35 -13.20 -29.76
CA LEU A 368 -3.62 -13.17 -28.48
C LEU A 368 -4.35 -12.31 -27.45
N SER A 369 -4.80 -11.10 -27.82
CA SER A 369 -5.56 -10.24 -26.92
C SER A 369 -6.88 -10.86 -26.44
N ASN A 370 -7.51 -11.72 -27.25
CA ASN A 370 -8.73 -12.43 -26.87
C ASN A 370 -8.45 -13.69 -26.05
N PHE A 371 -7.28 -14.31 -26.17
CA PHE A 371 -6.86 -15.44 -25.34
C PHE A 371 -6.54 -15.02 -23.89
N PHE A 372 -6.09 -13.76 -23.68
CA PHE A 372 -5.77 -13.19 -22.37
C PHE A 372 -6.90 -12.35 -21.73
N LYS A 373 -8.10 -12.34 -22.31
CA LYS A 373 -9.31 -11.72 -21.73
C LYS A 373 -10.18 -12.77 -21.04
#